data_AF-A0A522XAH3-F1
#
_entry.id   AF-A0A522XAH3-F1
#
_cell.length_a   1.000
_cell.length_b   1.000
_cell.length_c   1.000
_cell.angle_alpha   90.00
_cell.angle_beta   90.00
_cell.angle_gamma   90.00
#
_symmetry.space_group_name_H-M   'P 1'
#
loop_
_entity.id
_entity.type
_entity.pdbx_description
1 polymer ?
#
loop_
_entity_poly.entity_id
_entity_poly.type
_entity_poly.pdbx_seq_one_letter_code
_entity_poly.pdbx_strand_id
1 'polypeptide(L)'
;MARVIAVFCLAATSLAASAAPLAEKLAPGTPYYFDSFNAGKQPWEHGQHLNLEEVFKNYQYYEIVLDQNGREMTVNQFIRGNKTGSEKYLILPDGSLRKKM
;
A
#
# COMPACT_ATOMS: atom_id res chain seq x y z
N MET A 1 -29.58 4.89 55.73
CA MET A 1 -29.68 4.53 54.29
C MET A 1 -28.77 5.47 53.51
N ALA A 2 -27.69 4.99 52.90
CA ALA A 2 -26.85 5.78 52.02
C ALA A 2 -26.60 4.96 50.75
N ARG A 3 -27.07 5.45 49.60
CA ARG A 3 -26.89 4.81 48.30
C ARG A 3 -25.58 5.34 47.70
N VAL A 4 -24.59 4.47 47.51
CA VAL A 4 -23.36 4.79 46.78
C VAL A 4 -23.62 4.51 45.30
N ILE A 5 -23.62 5.55 44.47
CA ILE A 5 -23.71 5.44 43.02
C ILE A 5 -22.28 5.26 42.50
N ALA A 6 -21.95 4.04 42.05
CA ALA A 6 -20.69 3.78 41.36
C ALA A 6 -20.82 4.26 39.90
N VAL A 7 -20.08 5.32 39.55
CA VAL A 7 -20.02 5.84 38.18
C VAL A 7 -19.09 4.96 37.36
N PHE A 8 -19.67 4.31 36.34
CA PHE A 8 -18.98 3.48 35.36
C PHE A 8 -18.33 4.41 34.30
N CYS A 9 -17.05 4.72 34.44
CA CYS A 9 -16.28 5.36 33.37
C CYS A 9 -15.61 4.27 32.51
N LEU A 10 -16.33 3.76 31.50
CA LEU A 10 -15.71 3.01 30.41
C LEU A 10 -14.93 4.00 29.55
N ALA A 11 -13.63 4.15 29.82
CA ALA A 11 -12.72 4.81 28.91
C ALA A 11 -12.54 3.91 27.68
N ALA A 12 -13.34 4.15 26.64
CA ALA A 12 -13.13 3.57 25.33
C ALA A 12 -11.86 4.19 24.73
N THR A 13 -10.70 3.61 25.02
CA THR A 13 -9.48 3.89 24.26
C THR A 13 -9.68 3.30 22.88
N SER A 14 -10.11 4.13 21.94
CA SER A 14 -10.01 3.85 20.52
C SER A 14 -8.52 3.68 20.19
N LEU A 15 -8.05 2.42 20.13
CA LEU A 15 -6.81 2.11 19.45
C LEU A 15 -7.02 2.52 18.00
N ALA A 16 -6.54 3.72 17.64
CA ALA A 16 -6.28 4.04 16.26
C ALA A 16 -5.24 3.02 15.79
N ALA A 17 -5.67 2.07 14.96
CA ALA A 17 -4.76 1.21 14.24
C ALA A 17 -3.90 2.14 13.36
N SER A 18 -2.70 2.46 13.84
CA SER A 18 -1.71 3.18 13.07
C SER A 18 -1.36 2.29 11.90
N ALA A 19 -1.92 2.57 10.72
CA ALA A 19 -1.43 2.01 9.47
C ALA A 19 0.02 2.49 9.32
N ALA A 20 0.97 1.61 9.65
CA ALA A 20 2.38 1.86 9.37
C ALA A 20 2.51 2.27 7.89
N PRO A 21 3.19 3.38 7.58
CA PRO A 21 3.29 3.86 6.21
C PRO A 21 3.98 2.79 5.36
N LEU A 22 3.39 2.53 4.20
CA LEU A 22 3.72 1.44 3.27
C LEU A 22 5.21 1.39 2.84
N ALA A 23 5.92 2.52 2.96
CA ALA A 23 7.38 2.61 2.84
C ALA A 23 8.16 1.77 3.87
N GLU A 24 7.56 1.36 4.99
CA GLU A 24 8.22 0.53 6.00
C GLU A 24 8.35 -0.95 5.58
N LYS A 25 7.55 -1.42 4.60
CA LYS A 25 7.53 -2.84 4.20
C LYS A 25 8.19 -3.15 2.85
N LEU A 26 8.25 -2.17 1.95
CA LEU A 26 8.91 -2.31 0.64
C LEU A 26 10.28 -1.64 0.68
N ALA A 27 11.33 -2.41 0.41
CA ALA A 27 12.68 -1.87 0.36
C ALA A 27 12.85 -0.94 -0.86
N PRO A 28 13.39 0.28 -0.68
CA PRO A 28 13.75 1.17 -1.77
C PRO A 28 14.56 0.48 -2.87
N GLY A 29 14.26 0.79 -4.14
CA GLY A 29 14.94 0.22 -5.30
C GLY A 29 14.68 -1.27 -5.58
N THR A 30 13.96 -1.99 -4.72
CA THR A 30 13.63 -3.40 -4.92
C THR A 30 12.33 -3.52 -5.72
N PRO A 31 12.29 -4.30 -6.81
CA PRO A 31 11.06 -4.56 -7.54
C PRO A 31 10.18 -5.57 -6.81
N TYR A 32 8.91 -5.22 -6.61
CA TYR A 32 7.88 -6.09 -6.06
C TYR A 32 6.77 -6.30 -7.08
N TYR A 33 6.30 -7.54 -7.22
CA TYR A 33 5.29 -7.90 -8.19
C TYR A 33 3.94 -8.14 -7.53
N PHE A 34 2.88 -7.62 -8.14
CA PHE A 34 1.52 -7.71 -7.65
C PHE A 34 0.54 -8.07 -8.77
N ASP A 35 -0.54 -8.75 -8.42
CA ASP A 35 -1.62 -9.10 -9.36
C ASP A 35 -2.44 -7.89 -9.82
N SER A 36 -2.48 -6.85 -9.00
CA SER A 36 -3.37 -5.71 -9.17
C SER A 36 -2.76 -4.42 -8.61
N PHE A 37 -3.22 -3.30 -9.17
CA PHE A 37 -2.86 -1.96 -8.72
C PHE A 37 -4.06 -1.03 -8.83
N ASN A 38 -4.40 -0.33 -7.73
CA ASN A 38 -5.47 0.65 -7.70
C ASN A 38 -5.04 1.91 -6.93
N ALA A 39 -4.61 2.93 -7.67
CA ALA A 39 -4.19 4.22 -7.09
C ALA A 39 -5.34 5.05 -6.47
N GLY A 40 -6.60 4.66 -6.69
CA GLY A 40 -7.76 5.34 -6.12
C GLY A 40 -8.08 4.95 -4.69
N LYS A 41 -7.45 3.90 -4.14
CA LYS A 41 -7.58 3.52 -2.73
C LYS A 41 -6.82 4.49 -1.82
N GLN A 42 -7.41 4.84 -0.69
CA GLN A 42 -6.85 5.78 0.30
C GLN A 42 -7.03 5.21 1.73
N PRO A 43 -5.95 4.82 2.44
CA PRO A 43 -4.56 4.75 1.93
C PRO A 43 -4.43 3.74 0.79
N TRP A 44 -3.41 3.88 -0.04
CA TRP A 44 -3.15 2.88 -1.07
C TRP A 44 -2.77 1.54 -0.42
N GLU A 45 -3.34 0.47 -0.95
CA GLU A 45 -3.04 -0.91 -0.56
C GLU A 45 -2.50 -1.65 -1.78
N HIS A 46 -1.42 -2.40 -1.58
CA HIS A 46 -0.90 -3.27 -2.62
C HIS A 46 -1.85 -4.45 -2.86
N GLY A 47 -1.79 -5.01 -4.08
CA GLY A 47 -2.47 -6.27 -4.40
C GLY A 47 -1.85 -7.46 -3.69
N GLN A 48 -2.19 -8.67 -4.16
CA GLN A 48 -1.53 -9.89 -3.73
C GLN A 48 -0.10 -9.89 -4.24
N HIS A 49 0.87 -10.07 -3.35
CA HIS A 49 2.27 -10.21 -3.73
C HIS A 49 2.47 -11.55 -4.47
N LEU A 50 3.15 -11.49 -5.61
CA LEU A 50 3.41 -12.64 -6.47
C LEU A 50 4.86 -13.12 -6.32
N ASN A 51 5.05 -14.43 -6.26
CA ASN A 51 6.37 -15.03 -6.45
C ASN A 51 6.73 -15.11 -7.95
N LEU A 52 7.98 -15.44 -8.26
CA LEU A 52 8.47 -15.49 -9.65
C LEU A 52 7.66 -16.47 -10.53
N GLU A 53 7.31 -17.65 -10.03
CA GLU A 53 6.52 -18.61 -10.81
C GLU A 53 5.12 -18.10 -11.10
N GLU A 54 4.50 -17.42 -10.13
CA GLU A 54 3.19 -16.81 -10.30
C GLU A 54 3.24 -15.68 -11.33
N VAL A 55 4.29 -14.85 -11.33
CA VAL A 55 4.47 -13.80 -12.35
C VAL A 55 4.45 -14.40 -13.77
N PHE A 56 5.17 -15.50 -14.01
CA PHE A 56 5.18 -16.17 -15.32
C PHE A 56 3.83 -16.79 -15.71
N LYS A 57 3.03 -17.20 -14.73
CA LYS A 57 1.69 -17.79 -14.96
C LYS A 57 0.62 -16.72 -15.20
N ASN A 58 0.83 -15.50 -14.70
CA ASN A 58 -0.16 -14.43 -14.78
C ASN A 58 -0.14 -13.71 -16.15
N TYR A 59 -1.31 -13.55 -16.75
CA TYR A 59 -1.47 -12.81 -18.00
C TYR A 59 -1.19 -11.31 -17.81
N GLN A 60 -1.53 -10.75 -16.65
CA GLN A 60 -1.31 -9.35 -16.31
C GLN A 60 -0.78 -9.25 -14.88
N TYR A 61 0.23 -8.40 -14.68
CA TYR A 61 0.81 -8.12 -13.37
C TYR A 61 1.43 -6.72 -13.34
N TYR A 62 1.74 -6.24 -12.14
CA TYR A 62 2.32 -4.93 -11.89
C TYR A 62 3.64 -5.09 -11.16
N GLU A 63 4.67 -4.41 -11.63
CA GLU A 63 5.93 -4.23 -10.91
C GLU A 63 5.93 -2.86 -10.25
N ILE A 64 6.25 -2.82 -8.96
CA ILE A 64 6.33 -1.60 -8.17
C ILE A 64 7.76 -1.44 -7.65
N VAL A 65 8.34 -0.27 -7.88
CA VAL A 65 9.67 0.10 -7.41
C VAL A 65 9.59 1.43 -6.68
N LEU A 66 10.01 1.45 -5.41
CA LEU A 66 10.14 2.68 -4.64
C LEU A 66 11.44 3.42 -4.97
N ASP A 67 11.40 4.74 -4.95
CA ASP A 67 12.61 5.56 -4.99
C ASP A 67 13.42 5.40 -3.70
N GLN A 68 14.66 5.89 -3.71
CA GLN A 68 15.60 5.76 -2.59
C GLN A 68 15.06 6.35 -1.28
N ASN A 69 14.16 7.31 -1.37
CA ASN A 69 13.59 8.01 -0.22
C ASN A 69 12.23 7.43 0.23
N GLY A 70 11.70 6.43 -0.47
CA GLY A 70 10.37 5.87 -0.24
C GLY A 70 9.21 6.87 -0.44
N ARG A 71 9.47 7.99 -1.12
CA ARG A 71 8.50 9.07 -1.37
C ARG A 71 7.84 8.94 -2.73
N GLU A 72 8.51 8.28 -3.66
CA GLU A 72 8.03 8.08 -5.00
C GLU A 72 7.98 6.61 -5.34
N MET A 73 7.06 6.27 -6.23
CA MET A 73 6.83 4.93 -6.70
C MET A 73 6.72 4.95 -8.22
N THR A 74 7.44 4.04 -8.86
CA THR A 74 7.22 3.71 -10.28
C THR A 74 6.40 2.43 -10.34
N VAL A 75 5.33 2.45 -11.13
CA VAL A 75 4.43 1.32 -11.37
C VAL A 75 4.51 0.96 -12.83
N ASN A 76 4.96 -0.25 -13.13
CA ASN A 76 5.03 -0.79 -14.48
C ASN A 76 3.96 -1.86 -14.65
N GLN A 77 3.12 -1.71 -15.68
CA GLN A 77 2.12 -2.72 -16.02
C GLN A 77 2.69 -3.66 -17.08
N PHE A 78 2.51 -4.96 -16.87
CA PHE A 78 2.88 -5.99 -17.83
C PHE A 78 1.66 -6.78 -18.28
N ILE A 79 1.61 -7.08 -19.58
CA ILE A 79 0.62 -7.98 -20.18
C ILE A 79 1.38 -9.01 -21.01
N ARG A 80 1.21 -10.29 -20.68
CA ARG A 80 1.92 -11.44 -21.26
C ARG A 80 3.44 -11.25 -21.28
N GLY A 81 3.98 -10.76 -20.16
CA GLY A 81 5.41 -10.47 -20.01
C GLY A 81 5.91 -9.20 -20.71
N ASN A 82 5.08 -8.50 -21.48
CA ASN A 82 5.47 -7.25 -22.13
C ASN A 82 5.04 -6.05 -21.31
N LYS A 83 5.95 -5.09 -21.10
CA LYS A 83 5.63 -3.83 -20.45
C LYS A 83 4.71 -2.99 -21.35
N THR A 84 3.51 -2.69 -20.86
CA THR A 84 2.47 -1.94 -21.60
C THR A 84 2.26 -0.53 -21.07
N GLY A 85 2.67 -0.27 -19.82
CA GLY A 85 2.54 1.03 -19.19
C GLY A 85 3.60 1.28 -18.11
N SER A 86 3.85 2.56 -17.83
CA SER A 86 4.73 3.00 -16.76
C SER A 86 4.20 4.31 -16.21
N GLU A 87 3.92 4.35 -14.92
CA GLU A 87 3.38 5.52 -14.25
C GLU A 87 4.19 5.82 -13.00
N LYS A 88 4.31 7.11 -12.65
CA LYS A 88 4.98 7.55 -11.43
C LYS A 88 3.98 8.16 -10.48
N TYR A 89 4.15 7.88 -9.20
CA TYR A 89 3.31 8.34 -8.12
C TYR A 89 4.16 8.94 -7.00
N LEU A 90 3.67 10.03 -6.41
CA LEU A 90 4.13 10.53 -5.12
C LEU A 90 3.28 9.88 -4.03
N ILE A 91 3.94 9.34 -3.01
CA ILE A 91 3.32 8.80 -1.80
C ILE A 91 3.13 9.97 -0.83
N LEU A 92 1.87 10.26 -0.49
CA LEU A 92 1.53 11.31 0.46
C LEU A 92 1.64 10.80 1.91
N PRO A 93 1.74 11.70 2.91
CA PRO A 93 1.86 11.29 4.32
C PRO A 93 0.70 10.44 4.84
N ASP A 94 -0.48 10.54 4.23
CA ASP A 94 -1.67 9.72 4.54
C ASP A 94 -1.67 8.35 3.82
N GLY A 95 -0.61 8.03 3.07
CA GLY A 95 -0.49 6.80 2.29
C GLY A 95 -1.25 6.80 0.97
N SER A 96 -1.93 7.90 0.61
CA SER A 96 -2.55 8.03 -0.71
C SER A 96 -1.52 8.30 -1.81
N LEU A 97 -1.89 8.04 -3.06
CA LEU A 97 -1.02 8.23 -4.21
C LEU A 97 -1.47 9.42 -5.05
N ARG A 98 -0.51 10.28 -5.39
CA ARG A 98 -0.71 11.35 -6.37
C ARG A 98 0.09 11.06 -7.63
N LYS A 99 -0.60 10.86 -8.77
CA LYS A 99 0.05 10.65 -10.06
C LYS A 99 0.93 11.84 -10.43
N LYS A 100 2.18 11.58 -10.83
CA LYS A 100 3.07 12.55 -11.43
C LYS A 100 2.81 12.60 -12.94
N MET A 101 2.70 13.82 -13.48
CA MET A 101 2.64 14.08 -14.92
C MET A 101 3.97 13.77 -15.59
#